data_AF-A0A4Y2HUX6-F1
#
_entry.id   AF-A0A4Y2HUX6-F1
#
_cell.length_a   1.000
_cell.length_b   1.000
_cell.length_c   1.000
_cell.angle_alpha   90.00
_cell.angle_beta   90.00
_cell.angle_gamma   90.00
#
_symmetry.space_group_name_H-M   'P 1'
#
loop_
_entity.id
_entity.type
_entity.pdbx_description
1 polymer ?
#
loop_
_entity_poly.entity_id
_entity_poly.type
_entity_poly.pdbx_seq_one_letter_code
_entity_poly.pdbx_strand_id
1 'polypeptide(L)'
;MFRTSKKCNKALDLLKVISSKSWGADYFSLQKIYKSLILSKLDYCSIVYGSAAKTVLQSLDSVHHQGLRIISGAFRTSPVQSLYVITGELLLQLRRDKQCIKYYFKVKGNRRHPMYDRMLNPIFGLLYANKPSCIPPFGHRIREILSTALKALCPCQRRNLLLGAILISAQ
;
A
#
# COMPACT_ATOMS: atom_id res chain seq x y z
N MET A 1 -2.96 -12.20 9.48
CA MET A 1 -1.94 -11.42 8.75
C MET A 1 -0.65 -12.20 8.46
N PHE A 2 -0.14 -13.01 9.41
CA PHE A 2 0.99 -13.93 9.20
C PHE A 2 0.86 -14.83 7.95
N ARG A 3 -0.37 -15.22 7.59
CA ARG A 3 -0.65 -16.03 6.39
C ARG A 3 -0.20 -15.36 5.09
N THR A 4 -0.33 -14.03 4.98
CA THR A 4 0.05 -13.26 3.78
C THR A 4 1.57 -13.26 3.62
N SER A 5 2.31 -12.98 4.70
CA SER A 5 3.78 -13.03 4.70
C SER A 5 4.29 -14.42 4.29
N LYS A 6 3.73 -15.51 4.85
CA LYS A 6 4.09 -16.89 4.44
C LYS A 6 3.84 -17.15 2.95
N LYS A 7 2.71 -16.69 2.40
CA LYS A 7 2.39 -16.83 0.96
C LYS A 7 3.32 -16.01 0.06
N CYS A 8 3.76 -14.84 0.53
CA CYS A 8 4.71 -14.01 -0.21
C CYS A 8 6.12 -14.59 -0.15
N ASN A 9 6.55 -15.17 0.98
CA ASN A 9 7.83 -15.87 1.10
C ASN A 9 7.91 -17.06 0.14
N LYS A 10 6.86 -17.89 0.05
CA LYS A 10 6.82 -18.96 -0.96
C LYS A 10 6.97 -18.44 -2.39
N ALA A 11 6.36 -17.29 -2.70
CA ALA A 11 6.49 -16.67 -4.01
C ALA A 11 7.89 -16.06 -4.25
N LEU A 12 8.53 -15.55 -3.20
CA LEU A 12 9.94 -15.13 -3.25
C LEU A 12 10.87 -16.30 -3.51
N ASP A 13 10.63 -17.46 -2.90
CA ASP A 13 11.47 -18.63 -3.13
C ASP A 13 11.36 -19.12 -4.58
N LEU A 14 10.16 -19.07 -5.18
CA LEU A 14 10.00 -19.31 -6.61
C LEU A 14 10.77 -18.27 -7.45
N LEU A 15 10.71 -17.00 -7.08
CA LEU A 15 11.44 -15.92 -7.76
C LEU A 15 12.96 -16.16 -7.70
N LYS A 16 13.49 -16.60 -6.56
CA LYS A 16 14.92 -16.94 -6.39
C LYS A 16 15.33 -18.09 -7.31
N VAL A 17 14.52 -19.14 -7.38
CA VAL A 17 14.81 -20.30 -8.24
C VAL A 17 14.82 -19.90 -9.71
N ILE A 18 13.91 -19.01 -10.12
CA ILE A 18 13.86 -18.50 -11.50
C ILE A 18 15.09 -17.63 -11.79
N SER A 19 15.49 -16.76 -10.85
CA SER A 19 16.63 -15.85 -11.06
C SER A 19 17.98 -16.57 -11.03
N SER A 20 18.10 -17.70 -10.32
CA SER A 20 19.37 -18.42 -10.14
C SER A 20 19.70 -19.39 -11.28
N LYS A 21 18.80 -19.60 -12.25
CA LYS A 21 19.06 -20.53 -13.35
C LYS A 21 20.06 -19.94 -14.36
N SER A 22 20.94 -20.81 -14.85
CA SER A 22 22.05 -20.46 -15.77
C SER A 22 21.61 -19.79 -17.08
N TRP A 23 20.34 -19.92 -17.46
CA TRP A 23 19.77 -19.36 -18.69
C TRP A 23 19.30 -17.91 -18.55
N GLY A 24 19.56 -17.25 -17.40
CA GLY A 24 19.45 -15.79 -17.24
C GLY A 24 18.07 -15.22 -17.55
N ALA A 25 17.17 -15.18 -16.55
CA ALA A 25 15.91 -14.48 -16.72
C ALA A 25 16.15 -12.97 -16.91
N ASP A 26 15.67 -12.41 -18.02
CA ASP A 26 15.74 -10.97 -18.29
C ASP A 26 15.08 -10.14 -17.17
N TYR A 27 15.63 -8.96 -16.90
CA TYR A 27 15.18 -8.04 -15.86
C TYR A 27 13.69 -7.74 -15.97
N PHE A 28 13.20 -7.42 -17.17
CA PHE A 28 11.77 -7.08 -17.37
C PHE A 28 10.86 -8.29 -17.16
N SER A 29 11.33 -9.47 -17.56
CA SER A 29 10.60 -10.73 -17.31
C SER A 29 10.50 -11.02 -15.81
N LEU A 30 11.60 -10.85 -15.07
CA LEU A 30 11.63 -11.06 -13.62
C LEU A 30 10.78 -10.02 -12.87
N GLN A 31 10.80 -8.76 -13.32
CA GLN A 31 9.96 -7.70 -12.79
C GLN A 31 8.47 -7.99 -13.02
N LYS A 32 8.07 -8.50 -14.20
CA LYS A 32 6.69 -8.91 -14.48
C LYS A 32 6.24 -10.04 -13.58
N ILE A 33 7.07 -11.07 -13.39
CA ILE A 33 6.77 -12.22 -12.50
C ILE A 33 6.63 -11.75 -11.04
N TYR A 34 7.51 -10.85 -10.60
CA TYR A 34 7.41 -10.26 -9.28
C TYR A 34 6.09 -9.50 -9.08
N LYS A 35 5.72 -8.66 -10.05
CA LYS A 35 4.47 -7.89 -10.03
C LYS A 35 3.26 -8.82 -9.97
N SER A 36 3.26 -9.90 -10.75
CA SER A 36 2.14 -10.83 -10.83
C SER A 36 2.00 -11.72 -9.61
N LEU A 37 3.09 -12.14 -8.96
CA LEU A 37 3.04 -13.11 -7.85
C LEU A 37 3.05 -12.49 -6.47
N ILE A 38 3.87 -11.48 -6.23
CA ILE A 38 4.11 -10.90 -4.90
C ILE A 38 3.33 -9.61 -4.76
N LEU A 39 3.51 -8.68 -5.71
CA LEU A 39 2.90 -7.36 -5.61
C LEU A 39 1.38 -7.43 -5.69
N SER A 40 0.82 -8.25 -6.58
CA SER A 40 -0.63 -8.50 -6.67
C SER A 40 -1.25 -8.91 -5.33
N LYS A 41 -0.58 -9.79 -4.57
CA LYS A 41 -1.01 -10.25 -3.24
C LYS A 41 -0.93 -9.12 -2.21
N LEU A 42 0.15 -8.33 -2.23
CA LEU A 42 0.35 -7.21 -1.33
C LEU A 42 -0.68 -6.10 -1.57
N ASP A 43 -0.96 -5.78 -2.82
CA ASP A 43 -1.92 -4.74 -3.21
C ASP A 43 -3.35 -5.16 -2.85
N TYR A 44 -3.73 -6.42 -3.12
CA TYR A 44 -5.03 -6.95 -2.72
C TYR A 44 -5.24 -6.91 -1.21
N CYS A 45 -4.25 -7.35 -0.42
CA CYS A 45 -4.39 -7.44 1.03
C CYS A 45 -4.23 -6.08 1.74
N SER A 46 -3.80 -5.01 1.04
CA SER A 46 -3.46 -3.71 1.62
C SER A 46 -4.59 -3.07 2.45
N ILE A 47 -5.84 -3.29 2.07
CA ILE A 47 -7.01 -2.79 2.79
C ILE A 47 -7.16 -3.49 4.15
N VAL A 48 -6.90 -4.80 4.20
CA VAL A 48 -7.06 -5.64 5.41
C VAL A 48 -5.94 -5.37 6.40
N TYR A 49 -4.70 -5.36 5.91
CA TYR A 49 -3.52 -5.33 6.76
C TYR A 49 -3.07 -3.89 7.08
N GLY A 50 -3.72 -2.89 6.47
CA GLY A 50 -3.39 -1.48 6.66
C GLY A 50 -3.53 -0.95 8.09
N SER A 51 -4.40 -1.55 8.91
CA SER A 51 -4.60 -1.21 10.33
C SER A 51 -3.88 -2.17 11.28
N ALA A 52 -2.76 -2.74 10.86
CA ALA A 52 -2.02 -3.69 11.67
C ALA A 52 -0.85 -3.09 12.43
N ALA A 53 -0.29 -3.88 13.34
CA ALA A 53 0.91 -3.52 14.08
C ALA A 53 2.10 -3.27 13.15
N LYS A 54 2.93 -2.29 13.54
CA LYS A 54 4.13 -1.87 12.79
C LYS A 54 5.09 -3.03 12.53
N THR A 55 5.23 -3.95 13.49
CA THR A 55 6.06 -5.16 13.37
C THR A 55 5.65 -6.03 12.18
N VAL A 56 4.35 -6.18 11.96
CA VAL A 56 3.83 -6.98 10.84
C VAL A 56 4.02 -6.22 9.52
N LEU A 57 3.87 -4.90 9.50
CA LEU A 57 4.14 -4.09 8.32
C LEU A 57 5.62 -4.18 7.90
N GLN A 58 6.54 -4.13 8.87
CA GLN A 58 7.98 -4.30 8.62
C GLN A 58 8.31 -5.68 8.02
N SER A 59 7.61 -6.73 8.46
CA SER A 59 7.78 -8.07 7.88
C SER A 59 7.31 -8.17 6.41
N LEU A 60 6.39 -7.31 5.97
CA LEU A 60 5.96 -7.23 4.58
C LEU A 60 6.91 -6.35 3.76
N ASP A 61 7.42 -5.28 4.37
CA ASP A 61 8.42 -4.41 3.74
C ASP A 61 9.72 -5.18 3.48
N SER A 62 10.15 -6.08 4.39
CA SER A 62 11.33 -6.93 4.18
C SER A 62 11.19 -7.88 2.99
N VAL A 63 10.02 -8.49 2.82
CA VAL A 63 9.66 -9.32 1.66
C VAL A 63 9.72 -8.49 0.37
N HIS A 64 9.17 -7.28 0.38
CA HIS A 64 9.18 -6.38 -0.77
C HIS A 64 10.62 -6.00 -1.16
N HIS A 65 11.44 -5.56 -0.20
CA HIS A 65 12.84 -5.20 -0.45
C HIS A 65 13.67 -6.38 -0.93
N GLN A 66 13.44 -7.58 -0.40
CA GLN A 66 14.11 -8.79 -0.88
C GLN A 66 13.74 -9.10 -2.33
N GLY A 67 12.46 -8.96 -2.70
CA GLY A 67 12.01 -9.11 -4.08
C GLY A 67 12.69 -8.13 -5.02
N LEU A 68 12.75 -6.84 -4.65
CA LEU A 68 13.43 -5.82 -5.46
C LEU A 68 14.91 -6.13 -5.70
N ARG A 69 15.63 -6.62 -4.68
CA ARG A 69 17.04 -7.01 -4.81
C ARG A 69 17.24 -8.18 -5.77
N ILE A 70 16.33 -9.17 -5.74
CA ILE A 70 16.39 -10.31 -6.66
C ILE A 70 16.19 -9.85 -8.10
N ILE A 71 15.23 -8.95 -8.32
CA ILE A 71 14.93 -8.44 -9.67
C ILE A 71 16.08 -7.59 -10.21
N SER A 72 16.59 -6.66 -9.42
CA SER A 72 17.66 -5.74 -9.84
C SER A 72 19.04 -6.37 -9.83
N GLY A 73 19.21 -7.57 -9.24
CA GLY A 73 20.53 -8.17 -9.00
C GLY A 73 21.41 -7.37 -8.05
N ALA A 74 20.86 -6.40 -7.31
CA ALA A 74 21.61 -5.52 -6.44
C ALA A 74 22.18 -6.24 -5.22
N PHE A 75 23.28 -5.72 -4.67
CA PHE A 75 23.91 -6.27 -3.47
C PHE A 75 22.94 -6.33 -2.28
N ARG A 76 23.20 -7.28 -1.38
CA ARG A 76 22.43 -7.43 -0.13
C ARG A 76 22.51 -6.19 0.76
N THR A 77 23.60 -5.44 0.67
CA THR A 77 23.90 -4.23 1.44
C THR A 77 23.42 -2.93 0.79
N SER A 78 22.91 -2.96 -0.45
CA SER A 78 22.48 -1.72 -1.13
C SER A 78 21.38 -1.00 -0.34
N PRO A 79 21.40 0.34 -0.26
CA PRO A 79 20.37 1.09 0.44
C PRO A 79 19.01 0.95 -0.27
N VAL A 80 17.94 0.92 0.52
CA VAL A 80 16.56 0.69 0.05
C VAL A 80 16.08 1.78 -0.90
N GLN A 81 16.47 3.04 -0.66
CA GLN A 81 16.09 4.18 -1.50
C GLN A 81 16.62 4.03 -2.94
N SER A 82 17.88 3.60 -3.10
CA SER A 82 18.46 3.34 -4.42
C SER A 82 17.74 2.21 -5.16
N LEU A 83 17.28 1.17 -4.45
CA LEU A 83 16.50 0.10 -5.08
C LEU A 83 15.21 0.63 -5.73
N TYR A 84 14.50 1.54 -5.05
CA TYR A 84 13.29 2.14 -5.59
C TYR A 84 13.55 2.98 -6.83
N VAL A 85 14.65 3.74 -6.85
CA VAL A 85 15.06 4.53 -8.03
C VAL A 85 15.41 3.62 -9.20
N ILE A 86 16.22 2.57 -8.97
CA ILE A 86 16.64 1.64 -10.02
C ILE A 86 15.45 0.87 -10.61
N THR A 87 14.55 0.39 -9.74
CA THR A 87 13.42 -0.45 -10.18
C THR A 87 12.24 0.35 -10.72
N GLY A 88 12.19 1.66 -10.43
CA GLY A 88 11.05 2.53 -10.75
C GLY A 88 9.79 2.16 -9.96
N GLU A 89 9.92 1.42 -8.86
CA GLU A 89 8.79 0.97 -8.05
C GLU A 89 8.50 1.94 -6.90
N LEU A 90 7.22 2.13 -6.59
CA LEU A 90 6.78 2.94 -5.46
C LEU A 90 6.98 2.20 -4.12
N LEU A 91 7.34 2.95 -3.06
CA LEU A 91 7.40 2.45 -1.68
C LEU A 91 6.08 1.78 -1.27
N LEU A 92 6.17 0.71 -0.48
CA LEU A 92 4.98 -0.05 -0.06
C LEU A 92 4.02 0.79 0.81
N GLN A 93 4.54 1.75 1.58
CA GLN A 93 3.71 2.73 2.31
C GLN A 93 2.84 3.57 1.36
N LEU A 94 3.47 4.22 0.37
CA LEU A 94 2.76 5.05 -0.60
C LEU A 94 1.76 4.23 -1.45
N ARG A 95 2.07 2.96 -1.76
CA ARG A 95 1.11 2.05 -2.41
C ARG A 95 -0.12 1.79 -1.56
N ARG A 96 0.08 1.50 -0.26
CA ARG A 96 -1.03 1.30 0.68
C ARG A 96 -1.90 2.55 0.73
N ASP A 97 -1.30 3.73 0.81
CA ASP A 97 -2.04 5.00 0.89
C ASP A 97 -2.84 5.24 -0.40
N LYS A 98 -2.21 5.04 -1.56
CA LYS A 98 -2.89 5.12 -2.86
C LYS A 98 -4.10 4.17 -2.92
N GLN A 99 -3.93 2.92 -2.49
CA GLN A 99 -5.01 1.92 -2.51
C GLN A 99 -6.10 2.24 -1.48
N CYS A 100 -5.73 2.77 -0.32
CA CYS A 100 -6.67 3.23 0.70
C CYS A 100 -7.53 4.39 0.19
N ILE A 101 -6.90 5.39 -0.46
CA ILE A 101 -7.60 6.53 -1.06
C ILE A 101 -8.55 6.07 -2.17
N LYS A 102 -8.09 5.18 -3.06
CA LYS A 102 -8.93 4.60 -4.12
C LYS A 102 -10.16 3.88 -3.54
N TYR A 103 -9.97 3.09 -2.51
CA TYR A 103 -11.05 2.39 -1.83
C TYR A 103 -12.03 3.36 -1.15
N TYR A 104 -11.52 4.41 -0.51
CA TYR A 104 -12.34 5.44 0.11
C TYR A 104 -13.29 6.12 -0.90
N PHE A 105 -12.77 6.57 -2.03
CA PHE A 105 -13.61 7.19 -3.07
C PHE A 105 -14.64 6.19 -3.65
N LYS A 106 -14.25 4.91 -3.81
CA LYS A 106 -15.18 3.87 -4.24
C LYS A 106 -16.36 3.70 -3.27
N VAL A 107 -16.09 3.69 -1.96
CA VAL A 107 -17.16 3.59 -0.95
C VAL A 107 -17.97 4.88 -0.87
N LYS A 108 -17.31 6.05 -0.92
CA LYS A 108 -18.00 7.35 -0.88
C LYS A 108 -19.00 7.51 -2.03
N GLY A 109 -18.68 6.99 -3.23
CA GLY A 109 -19.59 7.01 -4.38
C GLY A 109 -20.78 6.06 -4.28
N ASN A 110 -20.78 5.08 -3.37
CA ASN A 110 -21.89 4.13 -3.21
C ASN A 110 -22.46 4.16 -1.79
N ARG A 111 -23.55 4.90 -1.59
CA ARG A 111 -24.21 5.06 -0.29
C ARG A 111 -24.79 3.75 0.27
N ARG A 112 -25.09 2.77 -0.58
CA ARG A 112 -25.60 1.45 -0.16
C ARG A 112 -24.49 0.51 0.33
N HIS A 113 -23.23 0.92 0.28
CA HIS A 113 -22.12 0.09 0.72
C HIS A 113 -22.13 -0.09 2.25
N PRO A 114 -21.94 -1.31 2.80
CA PRO A 114 -22.06 -1.56 4.24
C PRO A 114 -21.03 -0.81 5.09
N MET A 115 -19.89 -0.44 4.51
CA MET A 115 -18.85 0.35 5.17
C MET A 115 -19.06 1.88 5.06
N TYR A 116 -20.08 2.36 4.35
CA TYR A 116 -20.28 3.79 4.09
C TYR A 116 -20.36 4.61 5.38
N ASP A 117 -21.28 4.25 6.28
CA ASP A 117 -21.52 4.97 7.53
C ASP A 117 -20.27 4.95 8.44
N ARG A 118 -19.71 3.76 8.69
CA ARG A 118 -18.54 3.59 9.55
C ARG A 118 -17.25 4.25 9.03
N MET A 119 -17.13 4.49 7.73
CA MET A 119 -15.98 5.22 7.15
C MET A 119 -16.14 6.74 7.28
N LEU A 120 -17.35 7.26 7.05
CA LEU A 120 -17.62 8.70 7.10
C LEU A 120 -17.80 9.19 8.53
N ASN A 121 -18.43 8.39 9.39
CA ASN A 121 -18.67 8.68 10.80
C ASN A 121 -17.95 7.65 11.68
N PRO A 122 -16.61 7.74 11.82
CA PRO A 122 -15.86 6.79 12.59
C PRO A 122 -16.11 7.00 14.09
N ILE A 123 -16.62 5.96 14.74
CA ILE A 123 -16.95 5.95 16.17
C ILE A 123 -15.65 6.06 16.99
N PHE A 124 -15.72 6.68 18.18
CA PHE A 124 -14.62 6.78 19.15
C PHE A 124 -13.40 7.60 18.74
N GLY A 125 -13.58 8.68 17.95
CA GLY A 125 -12.45 9.55 17.56
C GLY A 125 -11.63 10.10 18.73
N LEU A 126 -12.29 10.47 19.83
CA LEU A 126 -11.63 10.96 21.04
C LEU A 126 -10.73 9.89 21.70
N LEU A 127 -11.13 8.62 21.65
CA LEU A 127 -10.34 7.53 22.24
C LEU A 127 -9.02 7.37 21.50
N TYR A 128 -9.07 7.35 20.17
CA TYR A 128 -7.86 7.21 19.34
C TYR A 128 -6.98 8.46 19.38
N ALA A 129 -7.57 9.66 19.56
CA ALA A 129 -6.81 10.88 19.79
C ALA A 129 -6.04 10.85 21.13
N ASN A 130 -6.67 10.33 22.20
CA ASN A 130 -6.08 10.28 23.54
C ASN A 130 -5.15 9.08 23.76
N LYS A 131 -5.27 8.00 22.97
CA LYS A 131 -4.44 6.79 23.09
C LYS A 131 -3.72 6.49 21.77
N PRO A 132 -2.54 7.09 21.50
CA PRO A 132 -1.79 6.87 20.26
C PRO A 132 -1.16 5.47 20.16
N SER A 133 -1.12 4.72 21.27
CA SER A 133 -0.67 3.32 21.28
C SER A 133 -1.67 2.36 20.62
N CYS A 134 -2.95 2.73 20.55
CA CYS A 134 -3.97 1.92 19.92
C CYS A 134 -3.97 2.14 18.41
N ILE A 135 -4.00 1.06 17.63
CA ILE A 135 -3.97 1.16 16.17
C ILE A 135 -5.35 1.62 15.69
N PRO A 136 -5.44 2.76 14.97
CA PRO A 136 -6.73 3.27 14.54
C PRO A 136 -7.36 2.38 13.44
N PRO A 137 -8.69 2.21 13.47
CA PRO A 137 -9.41 1.53 12.41
C PRO A 137 -9.35 2.35 11.11
N PHE A 138 -9.76 1.72 10.02
CA PHE A 138 -9.68 2.30 8.68
C PHE A 138 -10.26 3.73 8.59
N GLY A 139 -11.43 3.97 9.20
CA GLY A 139 -12.13 5.27 9.13
C GLY A 139 -11.37 6.45 9.76
N HIS A 140 -10.64 6.22 10.85
CA HIS A 140 -9.79 7.26 11.46
C HIS A 140 -8.51 7.45 10.65
N ARG A 141 -7.88 6.34 10.26
CA ARG A 141 -6.63 6.34 9.49
C ARG A 141 -6.76 7.04 8.14
N ILE A 142 -7.87 6.86 7.41
CA ILE A 142 -8.05 7.49 6.10
C ILE A 142 -8.15 9.02 6.19
N ARG A 143 -8.70 9.55 7.29
CA ARG A 143 -8.76 11.00 7.53
C ARG A 143 -7.37 11.59 7.67
N GLU A 144 -6.47 10.91 8.39
CA GLU A 144 -5.07 11.28 8.51
C GLU A 144 -4.37 11.24 7.15
N ILE A 145 -4.49 10.13 6.41
CA ILE A 145 -3.88 9.98 5.08
C ILE A 145 -4.37 11.07 4.13
N LEU A 146 -5.68 11.35 4.09
CA LEU A 146 -6.26 12.41 3.27
C LEU A 146 -5.77 13.78 3.72
N SER A 147 -5.66 14.05 5.01
CA SER A 147 -5.14 15.33 5.53
C SER A 147 -3.69 15.55 5.10
N THR A 148 -2.85 14.50 5.15
CA THR A 148 -1.45 14.54 4.73
C THR A 148 -1.35 14.71 3.22
N ALA A 149 -2.15 13.96 2.45
CA ALA A 149 -2.19 14.08 1.00
C ALA A 149 -2.67 15.46 0.54
N LEU A 150 -3.68 16.03 1.19
CA LEU A 150 -4.17 17.38 0.89
C LEU A 150 -3.13 18.44 1.24
N LYS A 151 -2.35 18.26 2.32
CA LYS A 151 -1.22 19.15 2.69
C LYS A 151 -0.06 19.07 1.69
N ALA A 152 0.21 17.90 1.13
CA ALA A 152 1.25 17.70 0.13
C ALA A 152 0.89 18.25 -1.26
N LEU A 153 -0.40 18.47 -1.54
CA LEU A 153 -0.87 19.06 -2.80
C LEU A 153 -0.71 20.59 -2.79
N CYS A 154 -0.25 21.15 -3.91
CA CYS A 154 -0.19 22.59 -4.12
C CYS A 154 -1.59 23.24 -3.91
N PRO A 155 -1.65 24.51 -3.44
CA PRO A 155 -2.91 25.20 -3.13
C PRO A 155 -3.89 25.26 -4.33
N CYS A 156 -3.35 25.33 -5.55
CA CYS A 156 -4.11 25.36 -6.79
C CYS A 156 -4.83 24.03 -7.09
N GLN A 157 -4.16 22.89 -6.91
CA GLN A 157 -4.75 21.55 -7.12
C GLN A 157 -5.88 21.24 -6.12
N ARG A 158 -5.82 21.84 -4.92
CA ARG A 158 -6.76 21.60 -3.83
C ARG A 158 -8.18 22.09 -4.15
N ARG A 159 -8.33 23.20 -4.90
CA ARG A 159 -9.66 23.72 -5.32
C ARG A 159 -10.36 22.82 -6.34
N ASN A 160 -9.63 22.27 -7.31
CA ASN A 160 -10.22 21.39 -8.34
C ASN A 160 -10.75 20.07 -7.75
N LEU A 161 -10.09 19.52 -6.73
CA LEU A 161 -10.56 18.32 -6.03
C LEU A 161 -11.83 18.56 -5.20
N LEU A 162 -11.98 19.74 -4.60
CA LEU A 162 -13.19 20.13 -3.87
C LEU A 162 -14.36 20.35 -4.84
N LEU A 163 -14.14 21.04 -5.96
CA LEU A 163 -15.15 21.23 -7.01
C LEU A 163 -15.61 19.90 -7.65
N GLY A 164 -14.67 19.00 -7.95
CA GLY A 164 -15.01 17.67 -8.47
C GLY A 164 -15.74 16.79 -7.45
N ALA A 165 -15.43 16.91 -6.16
CA ALA A 165 -16.15 16.19 -5.12
C ALA A 165 -17.59 16.69 -4.90
N ILE A 166 -17.86 17.98 -5.12
CA ILE A 166 -19.20 18.58 -5.05
C ILE A 166 -20.09 18.05 -6.18
N LEU A 167 -19.56 17.97 -7.40
CA LEU A 167 -20.28 17.41 -8.57
C LEU A 167 -20.68 15.95 -8.38
N ILE A 168 -19.82 15.12 -7.75
CA ILE A 168 -20.11 13.70 -7.48
C ILE A 168 -21.14 13.50 -6.37
N SER A 169 -21.36 14.49 -5.50
CA SER A 169 -22.40 14.46 -4.45
C SER A 169 -23.75 15.04 -4.88
N ALA A 170 -23.82 15.63 -6.07
CA ALA A 170 -25.05 16.22 -6.65
C ALA A 170 -25.76 15.28 -7.64
N GLN A 171 -25.20 14.09 -7.90
CA GLN A 171 -25.82 12.97 -8.63
C GLN A 171 -26.12 11.82 -7.67
#